data_AF-A0A540K6J8-F1
#
_entry.id   AF-A0A540K6J8-F1
#
_cell.length_a   1.000
_cell.length_b   1.000
_cell.length_c   1.000
_cell.angle_alpha   90.00
_cell.angle_beta   90.00
_cell.angle_gamma   90.00
#
_symmetry.space_group_name_H-M   'P 1'
#
loop_
_entity.id
_entity.type
_entity.pdbx_description
1 polymer ?
#
loop_
_entity_poly.entity_id
_entity_poly.type
_entity_poly.pdbx_seq_one_letter_code
_entity_poly.pdbx_strand_id
1 'polypeptide(L)'
;MESAFANASAISDQRQKIEQYKHILSTVISSSDVVQAKKFIDHLLSDDVPLVVSRQLLQTFAQELGRWEPETQKEIAHYALSQIRVVSFEEQLMIIREKLAELYESEQQWSKAAQMLSGINLDSGTRAVDDTFKLSKCVQIARLYLEDDDAVNAEAFIHKASFLITTIQHEVLTLEYKICYARFLDLKRRFLEAALRYYDFSQIEKRQIGDQEIDEEALEQALSTAVTCTILAAAGPQRSRVLATLYKVNFFTRRCILCVLYFKFAHTLGFSFRMSDAQS
;
A
#
# COMPACT_ATOMS: atom_id res chain seq x y z
N MET A 1 -31.27 23.34 2.62
CA MET A 1 -30.91 21.99 2.11
C MET A 1 -32.05 21.00 2.27
N GLU A 2 -32.69 20.90 3.44
CA GLU A 2 -33.84 19.99 3.64
C GLU A 2 -34.96 20.19 2.61
N SER A 3 -35.26 21.44 2.22
CA SER A 3 -36.18 21.74 1.12
C SER A 3 -35.71 21.23 -0.24
N ALA A 4 -34.40 21.28 -0.52
CA ALA A 4 -33.84 20.76 -1.77
C ALA A 4 -33.89 19.22 -1.82
N PHE A 5 -33.67 18.56 -0.67
CA PHE A 5 -33.82 17.12 -0.53
C PHE A 5 -35.27 16.66 -0.69
N ALA A 6 -36.22 17.36 -0.07
CA ALA A 6 -37.65 17.08 -0.22
C ALA A 6 -38.11 17.27 -1.69
N ASN A 7 -37.62 18.31 -2.37
CA ASN A 7 -37.93 18.54 -3.78
C ASN A 7 -37.34 17.42 -4.66
N ALA A 8 -36.11 16.97 -4.38
CA ALA A 8 -35.47 15.90 -5.14
C ALA A 8 -36.09 14.52 -4.84
N SER A 9 -36.56 14.27 -3.60
CA SER A 9 -37.19 13.00 -3.23
C SER A 9 -38.56 12.82 -3.90
N ALA A 10 -39.29 13.92 -4.10
CA ALA A 10 -40.62 13.94 -4.73
C ALA A 10 -40.62 13.69 -6.25
N ILE A 11 -39.47 13.75 -6.93
CA ILE A 11 -39.36 13.49 -8.37
C ILE A 11 -39.62 11.99 -8.64
N SER A 12 -40.57 11.70 -9.54
CA SER A 12 -40.94 10.33 -9.92
C SER A 12 -39.98 9.71 -10.95
N ASP A 13 -39.46 10.52 -11.89
CA ASP A 13 -38.48 10.07 -12.87
C ASP A 13 -37.09 9.90 -12.24
N GLN A 14 -36.57 8.66 -12.26
CA GLN A 14 -35.28 8.32 -11.68
C GLN A 14 -34.12 9.11 -12.31
N ARG A 15 -34.15 9.36 -13.62
CA ARG A 15 -33.05 10.05 -14.30
C ARG A 15 -32.96 11.51 -13.85
N GLN A 16 -34.09 12.21 -13.87
CA GLN A 16 -34.18 13.59 -13.38
C GLN A 16 -33.88 13.69 -11.89
N LYS A 17 -34.30 12.70 -11.09
CA LYS A 17 -33.98 12.61 -9.66
C LYS A 17 -32.46 12.53 -9.45
N ILE A 18 -31.75 11.68 -10.19
CA ILE A 18 -30.29 11.55 -10.11
C ILE A 18 -29.60 12.86 -10.52
N GLU A 19 -30.02 13.49 -11.62
CA GLU A 19 -29.45 14.76 -12.08
C GLU A 19 -29.64 15.88 -11.05
N GLN A 20 -30.81 15.97 -10.42
CA GLN A 20 -31.07 16.95 -9.37
C GLN A 20 -30.18 16.71 -8.14
N TYR A 21 -30.02 15.46 -7.70
CA TYR A 21 -29.11 15.14 -6.60
C TYR A 21 -27.65 15.41 -6.94
N LYS A 22 -27.22 15.20 -8.19
CA LYS A 22 -25.88 15.58 -8.64
C LYS A 22 -25.65 17.08 -8.56
N HIS A 23 -26.66 17.90 -8.90
CA HIS A 23 -26.56 19.34 -8.75
C HIS A 23 -26.43 19.76 -7.27
N ILE A 24 -27.21 19.13 -6.39
CA ILE A 24 -27.08 19.36 -4.94
C ILE A 24 -25.69 18.94 -4.45
N LEU A 25 -25.18 17.77 -4.86
CA LEU A 25 -23.83 17.32 -4.55
C LEU A 25 -22.76 18.33 -5.00
N SER A 26 -22.88 18.88 -6.23
CA SER A 26 -21.94 19.90 -6.71
C SER A 26 -21.94 21.18 -5.88
N THR A 27 -23.11 21.54 -5.32
CA THR A 27 -23.25 22.69 -4.41
C THR A 27 -22.59 22.38 -3.06
N VAL A 28 -22.81 21.18 -2.52
CA VAL A 28 -22.18 20.72 -1.27
C VAL A 28 -20.65 20.70 -1.41
N ILE A 29 -20.14 20.17 -2.52
CA ILE A 29 -18.69 20.13 -2.78
C ILE A 29 -18.11 21.54 -2.84
N SER A 30 -18.74 22.45 -3.58
CA SER A 30 -18.29 23.85 -3.71
C SER A 30 -18.33 24.63 -2.39
N SER A 31 -19.23 24.25 -1.47
CA SER A 31 -19.34 24.91 -0.16
C SER A 31 -18.23 24.52 0.82
N SER A 32 -17.56 23.38 0.60
CA SER A 32 -16.58 22.78 1.53
C SER A 32 -17.05 22.66 2.98
N ASP A 33 -18.37 22.62 3.21
CA ASP A 33 -18.97 22.54 4.53
C ASP A 33 -19.17 21.07 4.94
N VAL A 34 -18.38 20.62 5.91
CA VAL A 34 -18.43 19.25 6.46
C VAL A 34 -19.82 18.89 6.95
N VAL A 35 -20.53 19.82 7.61
CA VAL A 35 -21.86 19.54 8.16
C VAL A 35 -22.84 19.26 7.03
N GLN A 36 -22.69 19.95 5.90
CA GLN A 36 -23.55 19.74 4.74
C GLN A 36 -23.27 18.42 4.05
N ALA A 37 -22.00 18.04 3.92
CA ALA A 37 -21.60 16.75 3.39
C ALA A 37 -22.14 15.59 4.23
N LYS A 38 -22.04 15.68 5.57
CA LYS A 38 -22.60 14.67 6.49
C LYS A 38 -24.12 14.54 6.34
N LYS A 39 -24.85 15.66 6.32
CA LYS A 39 -26.31 15.67 6.08
C LYS A 39 -26.69 15.07 4.73
N PHE A 40 -25.88 15.31 3.69
CA PHE A 40 -26.10 14.71 2.37
C PHE A 40 -25.96 13.19 2.43
N ILE A 41 -24.92 12.68 3.09
CA ILE A 41 -24.72 11.23 3.28
C ILE A 41 -25.89 10.62 4.04
N ASP A 42 -26.32 11.23 5.15
CA ASP A 42 -27.44 10.73 5.96
C ASP A 42 -28.74 10.64 5.13
N HIS A 43 -29.01 11.66 4.31
CA HIS A 43 -30.17 11.67 3.42
C HIS A 43 -30.08 10.58 2.33
N LEU A 44 -28.90 10.33 1.76
CA LEU A 44 -28.72 9.26 0.77
C LEU A 44 -28.89 7.85 1.37
N LEU A 45 -28.69 7.71 2.68
CA LEU A 45 -28.84 6.47 3.41
C LEU A 45 -30.25 6.30 4.01
N SER A 46 -31.13 7.30 3.89
CA SER A 46 -32.51 7.20 4.34
C SER A 46 -33.37 6.36 3.38
N ASP A 47 -34.51 5.88 3.89
CA ASP A 47 -35.48 5.12 3.09
C ASP A 47 -36.19 5.99 2.01
N ASP A 48 -36.00 7.31 2.03
CA ASP A 48 -36.59 8.25 1.06
C ASP A 48 -35.91 8.19 -0.32
N VAL A 49 -34.69 7.64 -0.37
CA VAL A 49 -33.89 7.53 -1.58
C VAL A 49 -33.79 6.06 -2.01
N PRO A 50 -34.27 5.70 -3.21
CA PRO A 50 -34.15 4.34 -3.71
C PRO A 50 -32.68 3.90 -3.78
N LEU A 51 -32.39 2.67 -3.35
CA LEU A 51 -31.02 2.13 -3.25
C LEU A 51 -30.18 2.30 -4.53
N VAL A 52 -30.80 2.14 -5.71
CA VAL A 52 -30.12 2.31 -7.00
C VAL A 52 -29.60 3.75 -7.18
N VAL A 53 -30.41 4.73 -6.78
CA VAL A 53 -30.06 6.15 -6.82
C VAL A 53 -28.96 6.44 -5.81
N SER A 54 -29.09 5.93 -4.57
CA SER A 54 -28.07 6.10 -3.53
C SER A 54 -26.72 5.52 -3.94
N ARG A 55 -26.67 4.33 -4.55
CA ARG A 55 -25.41 3.73 -5.05
C ARG A 55 -24.71 4.61 -6.08
N GLN A 56 -25.46 5.10 -7.06
CA GLN A 56 -24.89 5.94 -8.13
C GLN A 56 -24.40 7.29 -7.60
N LEU A 57 -25.14 7.89 -6.66
CA LEU A 57 -24.77 9.15 -6.04
C LEU A 57 -23.57 9.01 -5.11
N LEU A 58 -23.53 7.95 -4.29
CA LEU A 58 -22.38 7.65 -3.44
C LEU A 58 -21.13 7.31 -4.25
N GLN A 59 -21.28 6.66 -5.42
CA GLN A 59 -20.17 6.44 -6.34
C GLN A 59 -19.63 7.77 -6.89
N THR A 60 -20.51 8.66 -7.34
CA THR A 60 -20.12 10.00 -7.81
C THR A 60 -19.46 10.80 -6.68
N PHE A 61 -20.02 10.76 -5.48
CA PHE A 61 -19.46 11.37 -4.29
C PHE A 61 -18.06 10.84 -3.96
N ALA A 62 -17.85 9.52 -4.01
CA ALA A 62 -16.55 8.90 -3.72
C ALA A 62 -15.48 9.32 -4.76
N GLN A 63 -15.87 9.51 -6.02
CA GLN A 63 -14.97 10.01 -7.08
C GLN A 63 -14.57 11.47 -6.87
N GLU A 64 -15.50 12.30 -6.36
CA GLU A 64 -15.28 13.73 -6.14
C GLU A 64 -14.66 14.06 -4.76
N LEU A 65 -14.44 13.04 -3.92
CA LEU A 65 -13.90 13.17 -2.58
C LEU A 65 -12.54 13.90 -2.55
N GLY A 66 -11.73 13.76 -3.59
CA GLY A 66 -10.43 14.41 -3.73
C GLY A 66 -10.45 15.91 -4.06
N ARG A 67 -11.62 16.54 -4.19
CA ARG A 67 -11.72 18.00 -4.39
C ARG A 67 -11.62 18.82 -3.10
N TRP A 68 -11.83 18.20 -1.96
CA TRP A 68 -11.73 18.88 -0.67
C TRP A 68 -10.30 18.90 -0.15
N GLU A 69 -10.04 19.81 0.78
CA GLU A 69 -8.80 19.83 1.55
C GLU A 69 -8.59 18.49 2.29
N PRO A 70 -7.34 17.99 2.43
CA PRO A 70 -7.03 16.69 3.03
C PRO A 70 -7.73 16.40 4.36
N GLU A 71 -7.82 17.39 5.26
CA GLU A 71 -8.40 17.18 6.59
C GLU A 71 -9.93 17.05 6.54
N THR A 72 -10.59 17.91 5.77
CA THR A 72 -12.02 17.85 5.47
C THR A 72 -12.36 16.53 4.78
N GLN A 73 -11.53 16.10 3.83
CA GLN A 73 -11.68 14.84 3.13
C GLN A 73 -11.67 13.65 4.09
N LYS A 74 -10.71 13.59 5.01
CA LYS A 74 -10.63 12.51 6.02
C LYS A 74 -11.86 12.48 6.90
N GLU A 75 -12.28 13.63 7.42
CA GLU A 75 -13.42 13.69 8.34
C GLU A 75 -14.71 13.19 7.67
N ILE A 76 -14.98 13.65 6.44
CA ILE A 76 -16.16 13.27 5.68
C ILE A 76 -16.10 11.79 5.29
N ALA A 77 -14.94 11.30 4.85
CA ALA A 77 -14.78 9.91 4.43
C ALA A 77 -14.91 8.94 5.60
N HIS A 78 -14.32 9.24 6.77
CA HIS A 78 -14.52 8.44 7.99
C HIS A 78 -15.98 8.43 8.43
N TYR A 79 -16.65 9.58 8.34
CA TYR A 79 -18.09 9.64 8.59
C TYR A 79 -18.86 8.72 7.64
N ALA A 80 -18.60 8.79 6.33
CA ALA A 80 -19.23 7.93 5.34
C ALA A 80 -19.00 6.44 5.64
N LEU A 81 -17.75 6.03 5.95
CA LEU A 81 -17.43 4.65 6.30
C LEU A 81 -18.16 4.17 7.57
N SER A 82 -18.44 5.06 8.53
CA SER A 82 -19.15 4.73 9.76
C SER A 82 -20.66 4.54 9.58
N GLN A 83 -21.27 5.29 8.65
CA GLN A 83 -22.72 5.27 8.43
C GLN A 83 -23.15 4.22 7.40
N ILE A 84 -22.33 3.99 6.38
CA ILE A 84 -22.69 3.15 5.24
C ILE A 84 -22.64 1.66 5.63
N ARG A 85 -23.76 0.96 5.43
CA ARG A 85 -23.85 -0.50 5.67
C ARG A 85 -23.09 -1.27 4.59
N VAL A 86 -22.10 -2.07 5.00
CA VAL A 86 -21.17 -2.80 4.11
C VAL A 86 -21.86 -3.69 3.07
N VAL A 87 -22.96 -4.36 3.46
CA VAL A 87 -23.68 -5.30 2.59
C VAL A 87 -24.30 -4.63 1.35
N SER A 88 -24.65 -3.35 1.45
CA SER A 88 -25.42 -2.66 0.41
C SER A 88 -24.57 -1.80 -0.53
N PHE A 89 -23.38 -1.39 -0.11
CA PHE A 89 -22.56 -0.35 -0.76
C PHE A 89 -21.08 -0.73 -0.87
N GLU A 90 -20.79 -2.01 -1.09
CA GLU A 90 -19.44 -2.55 -1.10
C GLU A 90 -18.48 -1.82 -2.08
N GLU A 91 -18.91 -1.58 -3.31
CA GLU A 91 -18.10 -0.91 -4.33
C GLU A 91 -17.79 0.54 -3.95
N GLN A 92 -18.79 1.28 -3.45
CA GLN A 92 -18.60 2.68 -3.03
C GLN A 92 -17.65 2.77 -1.84
N LEU A 93 -17.77 1.84 -0.89
CA LEU A 93 -16.88 1.74 0.26
C LEU A 93 -15.44 1.40 -0.13
N MET A 94 -15.25 0.56 -1.16
CA MET A 94 -13.92 0.26 -1.71
C MET A 94 -13.25 1.54 -2.23
N ILE A 95 -13.95 2.32 -3.07
CA ILE A 95 -13.42 3.56 -3.64
C ILE A 95 -13.05 4.57 -2.54
N ILE A 96 -13.90 4.73 -1.53
CA ILE A 96 -13.63 5.63 -0.39
C ILE A 96 -12.38 5.18 0.38
N ARG A 97 -12.22 3.87 0.64
CA ARG A 97 -11.05 3.31 1.32
C ARG A 97 -9.77 3.49 0.51
N GLU A 98 -9.81 3.28 -0.80
CA GLU A 98 -8.67 3.51 -1.68
C GLU A 98 -8.23 4.98 -1.66
N LYS A 99 -9.19 5.91 -1.77
CA LYS A 99 -8.89 7.35 -1.72
C LYS A 99 -8.33 7.80 -0.36
N LEU A 100 -8.85 7.25 0.73
CA LEU A 100 -8.29 7.50 2.05
C LEU A 100 -6.88 6.91 2.22
N ALA A 101 -6.63 5.73 1.65
CA ALA A 101 -5.31 5.11 1.69
C ALA A 101 -4.28 5.94 0.92
N GLU A 102 -4.61 6.38 -0.31
CA GLU A 102 -3.77 7.28 -1.11
C GLU A 102 -3.42 8.57 -0.34
N LEU A 103 -4.40 9.16 0.35
CA LEU A 103 -4.20 10.35 1.16
C LEU A 103 -3.26 10.10 2.34
N TYR A 104 -3.49 9.04 3.12
CA TYR A 104 -2.60 8.67 4.22
C TYR A 104 -1.19 8.31 3.75
N GLU A 105 -1.06 7.68 2.57
CA GLU A 105 0.22 7.38 1.95
C GLU A 105 1.00 8.66 1.60
N SER A 106 0.32 9.66 1.02
CA SER A 106 0.93 10.97 0.73
C SER A 106 1.39 11.72 1.99
N GLU A 107 0.75 11.45 3.13
CA GLU A 107 1.12 12.01 4.43
C GLU A 107 2.12 11.14 5.21
N GLN A 108 2.66 10.08 4.57
CA GLN A 108 3.58 9.11 5.17
C GLN A 108 3.00 8.41 6.43
N GLN A 109 1.68 8.33 6.54
CA GLN A 109 0.98 7.59 7.59
C GLN A 109 0.70 6.16 7.13
N TRP A 110 1.78 5.38 6.98
CA TRP A 110 1.76 4.05 6.35
C TRP A 110 0.80 3.07 7.02
N SER A 111 0.86 2.96 8.35
CA SER A 111 0.00 2.08 9.13
C SER A 111 -1.50 2.40 8.95
N LYS A 112 -1.87 3.70 8.87
CA LYS A 112 -3.26 4.09 8.64
C LYS A 112 -3.71 3.79 7.21
N ALA A 113 -2.84 4.03 6.23
CA ALA A 113 -3.12 3.66 4.84
C ALA A 113 -3.36 2.15 4.70
N ALA A 114 -2.51 1.33 5.35
CA ALA A 114 -2.65 -0.12 5.38
C ALA A 114 -3.96 -0.56 6.05
N GLN A 115 -4.35 0.08 7.16
CA GLN A 115 -5.62 -0.18 7.83
C GLN A 115 -6.82 0.11 6.92
N MET A 116 -6.80 1.23 6.18
CA MET A 116 -7.87 1.56 5.24
C MET A 116 -8.04 0.48 4.17
N LEU A 117 -6.95 0.05 3.54
CA LEU A 117 -6.98 -1.01 2.52
C LEU A 117 -7.34 -2.38 3.09
N SER A 118 -6.91 -2.69 4.32
CA SER A 118 -7.24 -3.97 4.99
C SER A 118 -8.73 -4.14 5.27
N GLY A 119 -9.48 -3.04 5.36
CA GLY A 119 -10.94 -3.03 5.53
C GLY A 119 -11.72 -3.35 4.26
N ILE A 120 -11.05 -3.51 3.11
CA ILE A 120 -11.69 -3.95 1.86
C ILE A 120 -11.95 -5.46 1.95
N ASN A 121 -13.18 -5.88 1.67
CA ASN A 121 -13.54 -7.29 1.64
C ASN A 121 -13.01 -7.94 0.35
N LEU A 122 -11.80 -8.47 0.41
CA LEU A 122 -11.14 -9.14 -0.72
C LEU A 122 -11.77 -10.50 -1.06
N ASP A 123 -12.60 -11.06 -0.18
CA ASP A 123 -13.23 -12.37 -0.34
C ASP A 123 -14.68 -12.28 -0.82
N SER A 124 -15.13 -11.08 -1.20
CA SER A 124 -16.51 -10.91 -1.66
C SER A 124 -16.78 -11.64 -2.97
N GLY A 125 -17.94 -12.30 -3.02
CA GLY A 125 -18.42 -13.02 -4.20
C GLY A 125 -18.93 -12.12 -5.33
N THR A 126 -18.72 -10.81 -5.21
CA THR A 126 -19.08 -9.81 -6.22
C THR A 126 -18.09 -9.95 -7.39
N ARG A 127 -18.60 -10.05 -8.62
CA ARG A 127 -17.86 -10.45 -9.85
C ARG A 127 -16.65 -9.57 -10.26
N ALA A 128 -16.22 -8.63 -9.43
CA ALA A 128 -15.19 -7.63 -9.73
C ALA A 128 -13.83 -7.87 -9.05
N VAL A 129 -13.70 -8.89 -8.20
CA VAL A 129 -12.43 -9.16 -7.48
C VAL A 129 -11.69 -10.33 -8.12
N ASP A 130 -10.95 -10.04 -9.19
CA ASP A 130 -10.04 -11.01 -9.81
C ASP A 130 -8.89 -11.37 -8.85
N ASP A 131 -8.34 -12.57 -8.94
CA ASP A 131 -7.25 -13.02 -8.08
C ASP A 131 -6.01 -12.10 -8.21
N THR A 132 -5.81 -11.53 -9.40
CA THR A 132 -4.79 -10.50 -9.67
C THR A 132 -4.98 -9.25 -8.80
N PHE A 133 -6.23 -8.78 -8.67
CA PHE A 133 -6.55 -7.63 -7.81
C PHE A 133 -6.32 -7.95 -6.33
N LYS A 134 -6.70 -9.15 -5.88
CA LYS A 134 -6.46 -9.60 -4.50
C LYS A 134 -4.98 -9.64 -4.16
N LEU A 135 -4.17 -10.21 -5.08
CA LEU A 135 -2.72 -10.26 -4.92
C LEU A 135 -2.15 -8.84 -4.86
N SER A 136 -2.52 -7.96 -5.79
CA SER A 136 -2.07 -6.57 -5.82
C SER A 136 -2.36 -5.85 -4.49
N LYS A 137 -3.59 -5.96 -3.97
CA LYS A 137 -3.95 -5.36 -2.68
C LYS A 137 -3.21 -5.99 -1.50
N CYS A 138 -3.01 -7.30 -1.48
CA CYS A 138 -2.24 -7.95 -0.40
C CYS A 138 -0.78 -7.48 -0.41
N VAL A 139 -0.14 -7.37 -1.57
CA VAL A 139 1.23 -6.87 -1.71
C VAL A 139 1.30 -5.39 -1.32
N GLN A 140 0.33 -4.57 -1.71
CA GLN A 140 0.26 -3.15 -1.33
C GLN A 140 0.13 -2.98 0.18
N ILE A 141 -0.80 -3.71 0.83
CA ILE A 141 -1.01 -3.65 2.28
C ILE A 141 0.25 -4.09 3.03
N ALA A 142 0.87 -5.20 2.60
CA ALA A 142 2.10 -5.68 3.19
C ALA A 142 3.22 -4.63 3.05
N ARG A 143 3.39 -4.02 1.87
CA ARG A 143 4.39 -2.96 1.64
C ARG A 143 4.20 -1.80 2.61
N LEU A 144 2.98 -1.30 2.77
CA LEU A 144 2.66 -0.20 3.68
C LEU A 144 3.00 -0.53 5.14
N TYR A 145 2.66 -1.73 5.63
CA TYR A 145 3.06 -2.14 6.99
C TYR A 145 4.59 -2.26 7.15
N LEU A 146 5.30 -2.71 6.11
CA LEU A 146 6.76 -2.81 6.14
C LEU A 146 7.47 -1.45 6.09
N GLU A 147 6.82 -0.36 5.63
CA GLU A 147 7.38 1.00 5.73
C GLU A 147 7.37 1.53 7.18
N ASP A 148 6.53 0.98 8.06
CA ASP A 148 6.45 1.33 9.49
C ASP A 148 7.09 0.24 10.38
N ASP A 149 7.94 -0.62 9.80
CA ASP A 149 8.59 -1.78 10.44
C ASP A 149 7.61 -2.78 11.12
N ASP A 150 6.31 -2.74 10.77
CA ASP A 150 5.27 -3.59 11.34
C ASP A 150 5.20 -4.94 10.62
N ALA A 151 6.22 -5.76 10.86
CA ALA A 151 6.29 -7.11 10.31
C ALA A 151 5.16 -8.03 10.81
N VAL A 152 4.52 -7.72 11.95
CA VAL A 152 3.46 -8.55 12.54
C VAL A 152 2.19 -8.44 11.70
N ASN A 153 1.75 -7.21 11.42
CA ASN A 153 0.57 -7.01 10.58
C ASN A 153 0.84 -7.34 9.11
N ALA A 154 2.07 -7.12 8.62
CA ALA A 154 2.47 -7.50 7.26
C ALA A 154 2.40 -9.02 7.02
N GLU A 155 2.73 -9.85 8.02
CA GLU A 155 2.81 -11.31 7.91
C GLU A 155 1.50 -11.94 7.39
N ALA A 156 0.36 -11.45 7.87
CA ALA A 156 -0.95 -11.95 7.46
C ALA A 156 -1.22 -11.76 5.97
N PHE A 157 -0.87 -10.60 5.41
CA PHE A 157 -1.09 -10.29 4.00
C PHE A 157 -0.07 -10.94 3.08
N ILE A 158 1.17 -11.09 3.54
CA ILE A 158 2.21 -11.85 2.85
C ILE A 158 1.81 -13.32 2.71
N HIS A 159 1.31 -13.92 3.80
CA HIS A 159 0.82 -15.29 3.77
C HIS A 159 -0.35 -15.46 2.80
N LYS A 160 -1.32 -14.53 2.79
CA LYS A 160 -2.41 -14.52 1.79
C LYS A 160 -1.88 -14.43 0.36
N ALA A 161 -0.96 -13.50 0.09
CA ALA A 161 -0.34 -13.34 -1.21
C ALA A 161 0.41 -14.61 -1.69
N SER A 162 1.00 -15.36 -0.76
CA SER A 162 1.75 -16.59 -1.08
C SER A 162 0.91 -17.71 -1.71
N PHE A 163 -0.41 -17.76 -1.43
CA PHE A 163 -1.31 -18.73 -2.07
C PHE A 163 -1.75 -18.28 -3.46
N LEU A 164 -1.84 -16.96 -3.69
CA LEU A 164 -2.30 -16.41 -4.95
C LEU A 164 -1.18 -16.39 -6.01
N ILE A 165 0.06 -16.20 -5.57
CA ILE A 165 1.20 -16.02 -6.48
C ILE A 165 1.50 -17.26 -7.34
N THR A 166 1.13 -18.46 -6.88
CA THR A 166 1.32 -19.69 -7.67
C THR A 166 0.34 -19.82 -8.82
N THR A 167 -0.78 -19.11 -8.76
CA THR A 167 -1.89 -19.23 -9.70
C THR A 167 -1.84 -18.12 -10.76
N ILE A 168 -1.34 -16.94 -10.39
CA ILE A 168 -1.36 -15.74 -11.22
C ILE A 168 -0.13 -15.66 -12.13
N GLN A 169 -0.34 -15.46 -13.43
CA GLN A 169 0.72 -15.25 -14.41
C GLN A 169 0.97 -13.77 -14.67
N HIS A 170 1.46 -13.04 -13.66
CA HIS A 170 1.78 -11.62 -13.77
C HIS A 170 3.20 -11.33 -13.27
N GLU A 171 4.14 -11.13 -14.19
CA GLU A 171 5.58 -11.06 -13.86
C GLU A 171 5.92 -9.88 -12.93
N VAL A 172 5.33 -8.70 -13.16
CA VAL A 172 5.57 -7.50 -12.34
C VAL A 172 5.10 -7.71 -10.89
N LEU A 173 3.82 -8.02 -10.67
CA LEU A 173 3.29 -8.36 -9.34
C LEU A 173 4.06 -9.51 -8.65
N THR A 174 4.57 -10.47 -9.44
CA THR A 174 5.43 -11.54 -8.91
C THR A 174 6.74 -11.00 -8.39
N LEU A 175 7.39 -10.09 -9.11
CA LEU A 175 8.60 -9.43 -8.64
C LEU A 175 8.31 -8.59 -7.39
N GLU A 176 7.25 -7.79 -7.40
CA GLU A 176 6.87 -6.95 -6.25
C GLU A 176 6.62 -7.78 -4.99
N TYR A 177 5.88 -8.89 -5.12
CA TYR A 177 5.68 -9.83 -4.03
C TYR A 177 7.01 -10.40 -3.52
N LYS A 178 7.93 -10.80 -4.41
CA LYS A 178 9.24 -11.34 -4.02
C LYS A 178 10.07 -10.31 -3.26
N ILE A 179 10.10 -9.06 -3.72
CA ILE A 179 10.80 -7.96 -3.05
C ILE A 179 10.19 -7.72 -1.66
N CYS A 180 8.86 -7.64 -1.58
CA CYS A 180 8.13 -7.49 -0.33
C CYS A 180 8.43 -8.63 0.65
N TYR A 181 8.47 -9.87 0.16
CA TYR A 181 8.78 -11.05 0.96
C TYR A 181 10.23 -11.04 1.50
N ALA A 182 11.20 -10.59 0.70
CA ALA A 182 12.58 -10.45 1.15
C ALA A 182 12.71 -9.41 2.28
N ARG A 183 12.04 -8.25 2.14
CA ARG A 183 11.99 -7.21 3.18
C ARG A 183 11.36 -7.72 4.47
N PHE A 184 10.27 -8.47 4.37
CA PHE A 184 9.65 -9.11 5.53
C PHE A 184 10.58 -10.09 6.26
N LEU A 185 11.30 -10.94 5.52
CA LEU A 185 12.28 -11.86 6.12
C LEU A 185 13.40 -11.10 6.85
N ASP A 186 13.85 -9.98 6.28
CA ASP A 186 14.86 -9.12 6.88
C ASP A 186 14.38 -8.54 8.22
N LEU A 187 13.16 -7.98 8.26
CA LEU A 187 12.55 -7.46 9.49
C LEU A 187 12.31 -8.55 10.54
N LYS A 188 11.95 -9.77 10.13
CA LYS A 188 11.84 -10.94 11.02
C LYS A 188 13.20 -11.49 11.46
N ARG A 189 14.31 -10.85 11.10
CA ARG A 189 15.70 -11.24 11.40
C ARG A 189 16.10 -12.61 10.82
N ARG A 190 15.40 -13.08 9.78
CA ARG A 190 15.75 -14.28 9.00
C ARG A 190 16.77 -13.90 7.93
N PHE A 191 17.87 -13.29 8.37
CA PHE A 191 18.82 -12.58 7.50
C PHE A 191 19.46 -13.45 6.41
N LEU A 192 19.72 -14.73 6.70
CA LEU A 192 20.32 -15.62 5.70
C LEU A 192 19.36 -15.89 4.54
N GLU A 193 18.08 -16.06 4.83
CA GLU A 193 17.05 -16.29 3.82
C GLU A 193 16.77 -15.02 3.02
N ALA A 194 16.70 -13.87 3.71
CA ALA A 194 16.59 -12.56 3.06
C ALA A 194 17.79 -12.30 2.12
N ALA A 195 19.02 -12.58 2.58
CA ALA A 195 20.23 -12.38 1.80
C ALA A 195 20.23 -13.16 0.48
N LEU A 196 19.77 -14.42 0.49
CA LEU A 196 19.68 -15.24 -0.72
C LEU A 196 18.69 -14.63 -1.71
N ARG A 197 17.53 -14.13 -1.25
CA ARG A 197 16.54 -13.49 -2.12
C ARG A 197 17.06 -12.19 -2.73
N TYR A 198 17.70 -11.35 -1.93
CA TYR A 198 18.31 -10.11 -2.42
C TYR A 198 19.45 -10.38 -3.42
N TYR A 199 20.23 -11.44 -3.18
CA TYR A 199 21.23 -11.88 -4.14
C TYR A 199 20.57 -12.33 -5.44
N ASP A 200 19.52 -13.13 -5.40
CA ASP A 200 18.78 -13.55 -6.61
C ASP A 200 18.26 -12.33 -7.40
N PHE A 201 17.81 -11.27 -6.73
CA PHE A 201 17.38 -10.03 -7.40
C PHE A 201 18.53 -9.32 -8.11
N SER A 202 19.72 -9.27 -7.49
CA SER A 202 20.91 -8.68 -8.13
C SER A 202 21.36 -9.42 -9.39
N GLN A 203 20.92 -10.67 -9.59
CA GLN A 203 21.25 -11.50 -10.75
C GLN A 203 20.16 -11.47 -11.83
N ILE A 204 19.13 -10.62 -11.70
CA ILE A 204 18.11 -10.50 -12.73
C ILE A 204 18.72 -9.91 -14.01
N GLU A 205 18.85 -10.73 -15.05
CA GLU A 205 19.40 -10.32 -16.36
C GLU A 205 18.38 -9.54 -17.21
N LYS A 206 17.09 -9.80 -17.01
CA LYS A 206 16.01 -9.10 -17.71
C LYS A 206 15.85 -7.69 -17.14
N ARG A 207 16.44 -6.70 -17.81
CA ARG A 207 16.30 -5.27 -17.45
C ARG A 207 14.90 -4.70 -17.72
N GLN A 208 14.04 -5.45 -18.40
CA GLN A 208 12.63 -5.09 -18.63
C GLN A 208 11.73 -6.25 -18.21
N ILE A 209 10.75 -5.95 -17.36
CA ILE A 209 9.72 -6.90 -16.90
C ILE A 209 8.36 -6.24 -17.12
N GLY A 210 7.59 -6.73 -18.09
CA GLY A 210 6.38 -6.04 -18.55
C GLY A 210 6.71 -4.62 -19.01
N ASP A 211 6.01 -3.63 -18.45
CA ASP A 211 6.20 -2.20 -18.76
C ASP A 211 7.22 -1.50 -17.82
N GLN A 212 7.83 -2.24 -16.87
CA GLN A 212 8.78 -1.68 -15.91
C GLN A 212 10.23 -1.98 -16.32
N GLU A 213 11.06 -0.94 -16.35
CA GLU A 213 12.50 -1.04 -16.50
C GLU A 213 13.16 -1.14 -15.12
N ILE A 214 14.05 -2.11 -14.96
CA ILE A 214 14.82 -2.30 -13.73
C ILE A 214 16.08 -1.44 -13.82
N ASP A 215 16.18 -0.47 -12.91
CA ASP A 215 17.36 0.37 -12.77
C ASP A 215 18.57 -0.44 -12.28
N GLU A 216 19.73 -0.15 -12.84
CA GLU A 216 21.00 -0.74 -12.44
C GLU A 216 21.36 -0.38 -10.99
N GLU A 217 20.99 0.83 -10.54
CA GLU A 217 21.15 1.24 -9.13
C GLU A 217 20.36 0.34 -8.16
N ALA A 218 19.15 -0.07 -8.56
CA ALA A 218 18.31 -0.95 -7.74
C ALA A 218 18.91 -2.36 -7.62
N LEU A 219 19.57 -2.86 -8.67
CA LEU A 219 20.28 -4.14 -8.65
C LEU A 219 21.52 -4.08 -7.75
N GLU A 220 22.28 -2.98 -7.80
CA GLU A 220 23.42 -2.75 -6.91
C GLU A 220 22.98 -2.63 -5.45
N GLN A 221 21.87 -1.93 -5.19
CA GLN A 221 21.30 -1.81 -3.86
C GLN A 221 20.86 -3.18 -3.33
N ALA A 222 20.21 -4.02 -4.15
CA ALA A 222 19.85 -5.38 -3.77
C ALA A 222 21.09 -6.20 -3.36
N LEU A 223 22.19 -6.09 -4.12
CA LEU A 223 23.44 -6.78 -3.78
C LEU A 223 24.04 -6.27 -2.46
N SER A 224 24.04 -4.95 -2.24
CA SER A 224 24.50 -4.34 -0.99
C SER A 224 23.69 -4.81 0.23
N THR A 225 22.36 -4.88 0.07
CA THR A 225 21.46 -5.41 1.11
C THR A 225 21.72 -6.89 1.36
N ALA A 226 21.95 -7.71 0.31
CA ALA A 226 22.30 -9.12 0.46
C ALA A 226 23.57 -9.34 1.30
N VAL A 227 24.61 -8.53 1.05
CA VAL A 227 25.85 -8.52 1.84
C VAL A 227 25.55 -8.16 3.29
N THR A 228 24.79 -7.10 3.51
CA THR A 228 24.44 -6.60 4.84
C THR A 228 23.70 -7.66 5.65
N CYS A 229 22.64 -8.26 5.10
CA CYS A 229 21.92 -9.36 5.73
C CYS A 229 22.85 -10.55 6.03
N THR A 230 23.74 -10.93 5.10
CA THR A 230 24.69 -12.04 5.33
C THR A 230 25.66 -11.74 6.48
N ILE A 231 26.11 -10.49 6.61
CA ILE A 231 26.98 -10.07 7.71
C ILE A 231 26.25 -10.11 9.06
N LEU A 232 24.97 -9.71 9.08
CA LEU A 232 24.09 -9.70 10.26
C LEU A 232 23.62 -11.10 10.68
N ALA A 233 23.56 -12.06 9.75
CA ALA A 233 23.18 -13.44 10.03
C ALA A 233 24.06 -14.11 11.11
N ALA A 234 23.48 -15.07 11.83
CA ALA A 234 24.18 -15.85 12.85
C ALA A 234 25.40 -16.58 12.26
N ALA A 235 26.47 -16.70 13.06
CA ALA A 235 27.68 -17.40 12.66
C ALA A 235 27.37 -18.88 12.38
N GLY A 236 27.81 -19.40 11.23
CA GLY A 236 27.63 -20.81 10.88
C GLY A 236 28.08 -21.16 9.47
N PRO A 237 28.13 -22.46 9.11
CA PRO A 237 28.62 -22.93 7.81
C PRO A 237 27.83 -22.40 6.62
N GLN A 238 26.51 -22.20 6.78
CA GLN A 238 25.67 -21.64 5.73
C GLN A 238 26.04 -20.18 5.43
N ARG A 239 26.21 -19.35 6.46
CA ARG A 239 26.66 -17.95 6.33
C ARG A 239 28.01 -17.86 5.62
N SER A 240 28.98 -18.69 6.00
CA SER A 240 30.30 -18.72 5.35
C SER A 240 30.22 -19.07 3.86
N ARG A 241 29.32 -19.99 3.47
CA ARG A 241 29.07 -20.32 2.07
C ARG A 241 28.50 -19.14 1.29
N VAL A 242 27.50 -18.45 1.83
CA VAL A 242 26.91 -17.27 1.18
C VAL A 242 27.93 -16.14 1.04
N LEU A 243 28.74 -15.87 2.07
CA LEU A 243 29.84 -14.90 1.98
C LEU A 243 30.86 -15.26 0.90
N ALA A 244 31.22 -16.54 0.77
CA ALA A 244 32.15 -16.99 -0.26
C ALA A 244 31.57 -16.80 -1.68
N THR A 245 30.26 -16.96 -1.85
CA THR A 245 29.57 -16.64 -3.11
C THR A 245 29.61 -15.15 -3.38
N LEU A 246 29.20 -14.31 -2.42
CA LEU A 246 29.18 -12.84 -2.57
C LEU A 246 30.57 -12.25 -2.84
N TYR A 247 31.62 -12.79 -2.23
CA TYR A 247 33.00 -12.32 -2.44
C TYR A 247 33.50 -12.53 -3.88
N LYS A 248 32.94 -13.52 -4.60
CA LYS A 248 33.29 -13.80 -6.01
C LYS A 248 32.60 -12.84 -6.98
N VAL A 249 31.50 -12.21 -6.57
CA VAL A 249 30.66 -11.34 -7.41
C VAL A 249 31.09 -9.89 -7.21
N ASN A 250 31.91 -9.37 -8.12
CA ASN A 250 32.29 -7.96 -8.33
C ASN A 250 33.12 -7.20 -7.25
N PHE A 251 33.81 -6.14 -7.74
CA PHE A 251 34.72 -5.25 -6.99
C PHE A 251 33.99 -4.34 -5.98
N PHE A 252 32.75 -3.94 -6.28
CA PHE A 252 31.92 -3.08 -5.42
C PHE A 252 31.56 -3.77 -4.10
N THR A 253 31.21 -5.05 -4.16
CA THR A 253 30.94 -5.93 -3.02
C THR A 253 32.16 -6.02 -2.09
N ARG A 254 33.38 -6.01 -2.64
CA ARG A 254 34.62 -6.00 -1.83
C ARG A 254 34.76 -4.71 -1.02
N ARG A 255 34.35 -3.55 -1.58
CA ARG A 255 34.42 -2.25 -0.89
C ARG A 255 33.37 -2.14 0.22
N CYS A 256 32.14 -2.59 -0.02
CA CYS A 256 31.09 -2.63 1.01
C CYS A 256 31.41 -3.63 2.13
N ILE A 257 31.89 -4.84 1.78
CA ILE A 257 32.36 -5.82 2.77
C ILE A 257 33.52 -5.24 3.60
N LEU A 258 34.50 -4.58 2.97
CA LEU A 258 35.60 -3.94 3.70
C LEU A 258 35.09 -2.83 4.63
N CYS A 259 34.25 -1.90 4.18
CA CYS A 259 33.75 -0.80 5.00
C CYS A 259 32.98 -1.29 6.23
N VAL A 260 32.10 -2.29 6.07
CA VAL A 260 31.31 -2.84 7.18
C VAL A 260 32.16 -3.71 8.12
N LEU A 261 33.09 -4.51 7.58
CA LEU A 261 34.06 -5.23 8.42
C LEU A 261 34.95 -4.27 9.19
N TYR A 262 35.40 -3.17 8.59
CA TYR A 262 36.17 -2.12 9.25
C TYR A 262 35.38 -1.50 10.40
N PHE A 263 34.10 -1.19 10.18
CA PHE A 263 33.22 -0.61 11.20
C PHE A 263 33.01 -1.58 12.39
N LYS A 264 32.80 -2.88 12.11
CA LYS A 264 32.63 -3.91 13.14
C LYS A 264 33.94 -4.18 13.90
N PHE A 265 35.09 -4.16 13.22
CA PHE A 265 36.41 -4.26 13.86
C PHE A 265 36.72 -3.04 14.73
N ALA A 266 36.43 -1.82 14.26
CA ALA A 266 36.64 -0.58 15.01
C ALA A 266 35.81 -0.54 16.29
N HIS A 267 34.57 -1.02 16.25
CA HIS A 267 33.69 -1.08 17.43
C HIS A 267 34.09 -2.19 18.42
N THR A 268 34.75 -3.26 17.94
CA THR A 268 35.26 -4.36 18.80
C THR A 268 36.62 -4.00 19.43
N LEU A 269 37.37 -3.08 18.82
CA LEU A 269 38.67 -2.57 19.31
C LEU A 269 38.59 -1.23 20.07
N GLY A 270 37.38 -0.71 20.32
CA GLY A 270 37.20 0.49 21.15
C GLY A 270 37.65 1.81 20.49
N PHE A 271 37.68 1.90 19.16
CA PHE A 271 37.95 3.17 18.47
C PHE A 271 36.64 3.92 18.20
N SER A 272 36.39 4.98 18.98
CA SER A 272 35.29 5.93 18.73
C SER A 272 35.71 6.92 17.64
N PHE A 273 35.28 6.70 16.40
CA PHE A 273 35.45 7.69 15.33
C PHE A 273 34.24 8.61 15.26
N ARG A 274 34.43 9.87 15.64
CA ARG A 274 33.48 10.97 15.38
C ARG A 274 33.47 11.21 13.87
N MET A 275 32.30 11.08 13.24
CA MET A 275 32.07 11.65 11.92
C MET A 275 32.14 13.18 12.04
N SER A 276 33.27 13.75 11.65
CA SER A 276 33.37 15.14 11.23
C SER A 276 34.30 15.13 10.02
N ASP A 277 33.84 15.79 8.97
CA ASP A 277 34.56 16.12 7.73
C ASP A 277 34.52 15.08 6.60
N ALA A 278 33.44 15.15 5.82
CA ALA A 278 33.46 14.88 4.38
C ALA A 278 32.46 15.83 3.68
N GLN A 279 32.72 17.13 3.78
CA GLN A 279 32.34 18.11 2.77
C GLN A 279 33.63 18.73 2.23
N SER A 280 34.04 18.31 1.05
CA SER A 280 34.79 19.09 0.05
C SER A 280 34.86 18.29 -1.25
#